data_AF-A0A938BZS9-F1
#
_entry.id   AF-A0A938BZS9-F1
#
_cell.length_a   1.000
_cell.length_b   1.000
_cell.length_c   1.000
_cell.angle_alpha   90.00
_cell.angle_beta   90.00
_cell.angle_gamma   90.00
#
_symmetry.space_group_name_H-M   'P 1'
#
loop_
_entity.id
_entity.type
_entity.pdbx_description
1 polymer ?
#
loop_
_entity_poly.entity_id
_entity_poly.type
_entity_poly.pdbx_seq_one_letter_code
_entity_poly.pdbx_strand_id
1 'polypeptide(L)'
;MRDTAADTPDSTRCYEALPLNALPLSQLMAERHRFADVPADWHVVITDVKKSTQALSNGMHHLVNLVATGSIIAALNISRRADTRVPFFRRRLGHAHLPGQPGRADPPCA
;
A
#
# COMPACT_ATOMS: atom_id res chain seq x y z
N MET A 1 21.94 31.69 16.38
CA MET A 1 20.86 31.63 15.38
C MET A 1 20.86 30.20 14.85
N ARG A 2 20.06 29.31 15.46
CA ARG A 2 19.90 27.92 15.01
C ARG A 2 18.58 27.87 14.27
N ASP A 3 18.65 27.60 12.98
CA ASP A 3 17.47 27.38 12.16
C ASP A 3 16.85 26.04 12.56
N THR A 4 15.65 26.12 13.13
CA THR A 4 14.77 24.99 13.40
C THR A 4 14.23 24.52 12.05
N ALA A 5 14.98 23.70 11.32
CA ALA A 5 14.40 22.84 10.29
C ALA A 5 13.46 21.88 11.02
N ALA A 6 12.17 22.20 10.99
CA ALA A 6 11.12 21.33 11.47
C ALA A 6 11.29 19.97 10.79
N ASP A 7 11.43 18.94 11.61
CA ASP A 7 11.50 17.55 11.26
C ASP A 7 10.14 17.18 10.62
N THR A 8 10.00 17.37 9.30
CA THR A 8 8.80 16.93 8.58
C THR A 8 8.75 15.41 8.71
N PRO A 9 7.71 14.84 9.35
CA PRO A 9 7.63 13.40 9.52
C PRO A 9 7.74 12.72 8.14
N ASP A 10 8.59 11.69 8.06
CA ASP A 10 8.85 10.95 6.83
C ASP A 10 7.56 10.26 6.33
N SER A 11 6.84 10.93 5.42
CA SER A 11 5.61 10.44 4.79
C SER A 11 5.82 9.12 4.06
N THR A 12 7.07 8.79 3.69
CA THR A 12 7.41 7.57 2.95
C THR A 12 7.29 6.29 3.78
N ARG A 13 7.15 6.39 5.10
CA ARG A 13 6.98 5.26 6.02
C ARG A 13 5.66 5.26 6.79
N CYS A 14 4.73 6.16 6.44
CA CYS A 14 3.40 6.24 7.08
C CYS A 14 2.72 4.87 7.23
N TYR A 15 2.78 4.02 6.19
CA TYR A 15 2.14 2.70 6.21
C TYR A 15 2.75 1.71 7.20
N GLU A 16 4.00 1.90 7.64
CA GLU A 16 4.66 1.02 8.61
C GLU A 16 4.08 1.18 10.02
N ALA A 17 3.48 2.33 10.31
CA ALA A 17 2.87 2.66 11.60
C ALA A 17 1.37 2.32 11.68
N LEU A 18 0.78 1.72 10.63
CA LEU A 18 -0.64 1.39 10.64
C LEU A 18 -0.96 0.28 11.65
N PRO A 19 -1.98 0.45 12.50
CA PRO A 19 -2.32 -0.54 13.52
C PRO A 19 -2.80 -1.83 12.88
N LEU A 20 -2.27 -2.95 13.37
CA LEU A 20 -2.71 -4.29 12.95
C LEU A 20 -4.12 -4.55 13.50
N ASN A 21 -5.09 -4.69 12.61
CA ASN A 21 -6.47 -5.02 12.96
C ASN A 21 -6.74 -6.51 12.72
N ALA A 22 -7.18 -7.23 13.75
CA ALA A 22 -7.53 -8.65 13.67
C ALA A 22 -9.03 -8.91 13.41
N LEU A 23 -9.79 -7.84 13.12
CA LEU A 23 -11.22 -7.92 12.88
C LEU A 23 -11.54 -8.58 11.52
N PRO A 24 -12.69 -9.26 11.37
CA PRO A 24 -13.21 -9.62 10.06
C PRO A 24 -13.30 -8.40 9.15
N LEU A 25 -12.97 -8.57 7.86
CA LEU A 25 -12.93 -7.47 6.89
C LEU A 25 -14.22 -6.65 6.85
N SER A 26 -15.39 -7.31 6.95
CA SER A 26 -16.69 -6.64 6.97
C SER A 26 -16.86 -5.69 8.16
N GLN A 27 -16.36 -6.07 9.34
CA GLN A 27 -16.41 -5.22 10.54
C GLN A 27 -15.39 -4.09 10.45
N LEU A 28 -14.18 -4.38 9.96
CA LEU A 28 -13.15 -3.37 9.74
C LEU A 28 -13.64 -2.26 8.78
N MET A 29 -14.29 -2.64 7.67
CA MET A 29 -14.85 -1.68 6.70
C MET A 29 -15.94 -0.79 7.29
N ALA A 30 -16.67 -1.26 8.30
CA ALA A 30 -17.70 -0.47 8.97
C ALA A 30 -17.11 0.59 9.92
N GLU A 31 -15.89 0.38 10.43
CA GLU A 31 -15.25 1.23 11.43
C GLU A 31 -14.32 2.28 10.79
N ARG A 32 -14.91 3.34 10.23
CA ARG A 32 -14.17 4.43 9.52
C ARG A 32 -13.01 5.03 10.31
N HIS A 33 -13.10 5.10 11.64
CA HIS A 33 -12.06 5.65 12.51
C HIS A 33 -10.78 4.81 12.56
N ARG A 34 -10.78 3.59 12.00
CA ARG A 34 -9.60 2.72 11.88
C ARG A 34 -8.79 2.96 10.60
N PHE A 35 -9.29 3.82 9.72
CA PHE A 35 -8.58 4.23 8.52
C PHE A 35 -7.88 5.56 8.78
N ALA A 36 -6.66 5.67 8.29
CA ALA A 36 -5.95 6.93 8.19
C ALA A 36 -6.05 7.41 6.74
N ASP A 37 -6.11 8.74 6.57
CA ASP A 37 -5.93 9.34 5.26
C ASP A 37 -4.50 9.06 4.76
N VAL A 38 -4.35 8.95 3.44
CA VAL A 38 -3.02 8.84 2.83
C VAL A 38 -2.36 10.21 2.83
N PRO A 39 -1.03 10.28 2.97
CA PRO A 39 -0.31 11.55 2.88
C PRO A 39 -0.61 12.28 1.55
N ALA A 40 -0.72 13.61 1.61
CA ALA A 40 -1.14 14.43 0.47
C ALA A 40 -0.12 14.42 -0.70
N ASP A 41 1.12 14.06 -0.43
CA ASP A 41 2.22 13.93 -1.40
C ASP A 41 2.27 12.56 -2.09
N TRP A 42 1.39 11.63 -1.73
CA TRP A 42 1.34 10.31 -2.36
C TRP A 42 0.60 10.34 -3.70
N HIS A 43 1.18 9.65 -4.68
CA HIS A 43 0.57 9.45 -6.00
C HIS A 43 0.26 7.97 -6.23
N VAL A 44 -0.94 7.68 -6.71
CA VAL A 44 -1.40 6.29 -7.00
C VAL A 44 -1.46 6.07 -8.50
N VAL A 45 -0.75 5.05 -8.98
CA VAL A 45 -0.78 4.60 -10.37
C VAL A 45 -1.62 3.34 -10.48
N ILE A 46 -2.66 3.35 -11.31
CA ILE A 46 -3.56 2.22 -11.53
C ILE A 46 -3.42 1.75 -12.98
N THR A 47 -3.25 0.45 -13.18
CA THR A 47 -3.32 -0.18 -14.50
C THR A 47 -4.54 -1.08 -14.53
N ASP A 48 -5.39 -0.91 -15.54
CA ASP A 48 -6.55 -1.77 -15.80
C ASP A 48 -6.42 -2.50 -17.14
N VAL A 49 -6.90 -3.75 -17.17
CA VAL A 49 -6.96 -4.57 -18.38
C VAL A 49 -8.43 -4.83 -18.72
N LYS A 50 -8.93 -4.11 -19.72
CA LYS A 50 -10.31 -4.26 -20.20
C LYS A 50 -10.61 -5.70 -20.59
N LYS A 51 -11.80 -6.18 -20.22
CA LYS A 51 -12.28 -7.55 -20.52
C LYS A 51 -11.34 -8.66 -20.02
N SER A 52 -10.55 -8.40 -18.96
CA SER A 52 -9.63 -9.39 -18.39
C SER A 52 -10.32 -10.71 -18.04
N THR A 53 -11.53 -10.69 -17.47
CA THR A 53 -12.30 -11.91 -17.17
C THR A 53 -12.55 -12.78 -18.41
N GLN A 54 -12.95 -12.17 -19.54
CA GLN A 54 -13.13 -12.88 -20.81
C GLN A 54 -11.78 -13.34 -21.39
N ALA A 55 -10.72 -12.56 -21.21
CA ALA A 55 -9.39 -12.96 -21.64
C ALA A 55 -8.91 -14.21 -20.88
N LEU A 56 -9.18 -14.28 -19.57
CA LEU A 56 -8.89 -15.46 -18.76
C LEU A 56 -9.71 -16.68 -19.21
N SER A 57 -11.02 -16.52 -19.43
CA SER A 57 -11.87 -17.63 -19.89
C SER A 57 -11.43 -18.18 -21.25
N ASN A 58 -10.84 -17.33 -22.09
CA ASN A 58 -10.33 -17.70 -23.41
C ASN A 58 -8.85 -18.18 -23.39
N GLY A 59 -8.28 -18.44 -22.21
CA GLY A 59 -6.91 -18.94 -22.06
C GLY A 59 -5.80 -17.90 -22.26
N MET A 60 -6.14 -16.62 -22.45
CA MET A 60 -5.19 -15.51 -22.69
C MET A 60 -4.63 -14.89 -21.41
N HIS A 61 -4.61 -15.63 -20.30
CA HIS A 61 -4.08 -15.16 -19.01
C HIS A 61 -2.61 -14.68 -19.10
N HIS A 62 -1.81 -15.27 -20.01
CA HIS A 62 -0.42 -14.85 -20.25
C HIS A 62 -0.32 -13.40 -20.74
N LEU A 63 -1.25 -12.93 -21.59
CA LEU A 63 -1.28 -11.54 -22.05
C LEU A 63 -1.69 -10.59 -20.92
N VAL A 64 -2.67 -10.99 -20.11
CA VAL A 64 -3.09 -10.21 -18.94
C VAL A 64 -1.94 -10.08 -17.94
N ASN A 65 -1.24 -11.17 -17.66
CA ASN A 65 -0.06 -11.20 -16.79
C ASN A 65 1.10 -10.39 -17.37
N LEU A 66 1.31 -10.43 -18.69
CA LEU A 66 2.34 -9.63 -19.36
C LEU A 66 2.08 -8.13 -19.17
N VAL A 67 0.85 -7.67 -19.37
CA VAL A 67 0.48 -6.26 -19.14
C VAL A 67 0.66 -5.89 -17.67
N ALA A 68 0.15 -6.71 -16.75
CA ALA A 68 0.28 -6.45 -15.31
C ALA A 68 1.76 -6.36 -14.88
N THR A 69 2.58 -7.33 -15.30
CA THR A 69 4.01 -7.38 -14.97
C THR A 69 4.75 -6.21 -15.62
N GLY A 70 4.47 -5.94 -16.90
CA GLY A 70 5.06 -4.83 -17.64
C GLY A 70 4.79 -3.49 -16.99
N SER A 71 3.56 -3.25 -16.51
CA SER A 71 3.20 -2.04 -15.78
C SER A 71 3.96 -1.88 -14.47
N ILE A 72 4.11 -2.96 -13.68
CA ILE A 72 4.91 -2.93 -12.45
C ILE A 72 6.37 -2.59 -12.76
N ILE A 73 6.97 -3.28 -13.73
CA ILE A 73 8.37 -3.06 -14.12
C ILE A 73 8.59 -1.65 -14.67
N ALA A 74 7.66 -1.13 -15.48
CA ALA A 74 7.72 0.23 -15.99
C ALA A 74 7.71 1.25 -14.86
N ALA A 75 6.77 1.13 -13.91
CA ALA A 75 6.70 2.00 -12.74
C ALA A 75 7.99 1.95 -11.93
N LEU A 76 8.52 0.76 -11.64
CA LEU A 76 9.78 0.61 -10.90
C LEU A 76 10.98 1.21 -11.63
N ASN A 77 11.05 1.05 -12.95
CA ASN A 77 12.14 1.62 -13.73
C ASN A 77 12.14 3.15 -13.71
N ILE A 78 10.95 3.76 -13.76
CA ILE A 78 10.79 5.21 -13.66
C ILE A 78 11.15 5.66 -12.24
N SER A 79 10.57 5.04 -11.22
CA SER A 79 10.81 5.40 -9.81
C SER A 79 12.28 5.27 -9.41
N ARG A 80 12.99 4.23 -9.89
CA ARG A 80 14.44 4.08 -9.65
C ARG A 80 15.27 5.21 -10.27
N ARG A 81 14.89 5.73 -11.44
CA ARG A 81 15.58 6.87 -12.07
C ARG A 81 15.29 8.19 -11.36
N ALA A 82 14.13 8.29 -10.74
CA ALA A 82 13.68 9.47 -9.99
C ALA A 82 13.97 9.38 -8.48
N ASP A 83 14.72 8.37 -8.03
CA ASP A 83 14.99 8.07 -6.60
C ASP A 83 13.73 8.09 -5.70
N THR A 84 12.60 7.64 -6.26
CA THR A 84 11.31 7.59 -5.56
C THR A 84 11.06 6.20 -4.99
N ARG A 85 10.67 6.11 -3.71
CA ARG A 85 10.27 4.83 -3.10
C ARG A 85 8.89 4.40 -3.58
N VAL A 86 8.75 3.11 -3.90
CA VAL A 86 7.46 2.48 -4.19
C VAL A 86 7.20 1.42 -3.12
N PRO A 87 6.21 1.62 -2.23
CA PRO A 87 5.89 0.64 -1.20
C PRO A 87 5.30 -0.63 -1.82
N PHE A 88 5.81 -1.79 -1.41
CA PHE A 88 5.31 -3.10 -1.85
C PHE A 88 4.52 -3.78 -0.74
N PHE A 89 3.20 -3.86 -0.90
CA PHE A 89 2.33 -4.61 -0.01
C PHE A 89 2.15 -6.04 -0.53
N ARG A 90 2.86 -6.99 0.08
CA ARG A 90 2.59 -8.41 -0.16
C ARG A 90 1.49 -8.87 0.80
N ARG A 91 0.34 -9.29 0.29
CA ARG A 91 -0.71 -9.91 1.11
C ARG A 91 -0.17 -11.24 1.66
N ARG A 92 0.26 -11.28 2.92
CA ARG A 92 0.53 -12.53 3.65
C ARG A 92 -0.82 -13.14 4.01
N LEU A 93 -1.27 -14.13 3.24
CA LEU A 93 -2.35 -15.03 3.66
C LEU A 93 -1.73 -16.13 4.52
N GLY A 94 -1.96 -16.11 5.85
CA GLY A 94 -1.59 -17.23 6.72
C GLY A 94 -1.40 -16.90 8.21
N HIS A 95 -2.40 -17.34 8.98
CA HIS A 95 -2.49 -17.59 10.44
C HIS A 95 -2.69 -16.41 11.40
N ALA A 96 -3.77 -16.53 12.17
CA ALA A 96 -4.22 -15.60 13.19
C ALA A 96 -3.52 -15.84 14.55
N HIS A 97 -3.33 -14.72 15.26
CA HIS A 97 -3.39 -14.49 16.70
C HIS A 97 -2.31 -15.03 17.66
N LEU A 98 -1.71 -14.10 18.41
CA LEU A 98 -1.51 -14.25 19.86
C LEU A 98 -1.99 -12.96 20.57
N PRO A 99 -2.73 -13.04 21.68
CA PRO A 99 -3.17 -11.88 22.45
C PRO A 99 -2.05 -11.37 23.37
N GLY A 100 -1.97 -10.06 23.60
CA GLY A 100 -1.24 -9.50 24.75
C GLY A 100 -0.09 -8.53 24.49
N GLN A 101 0.01 -7.85 23.34
CA GLN A 101 1.01 -6.79 23.16
C GLN A 101 0.39 -5.41 23.49
N PRO A 102 0.97 -4.62 24.42
CA PRO A 102 0.49 -3.27 24.69
C PRO A 102 0.72 -2.39 23.46
N GLY A 103 -0.32 -1.65 23.06
CA GLY A 103 -0.28 -0.74 21.93
C GLY A 103 0.75 0.36 22.16
N ARG A 104 1.80 0.37 21.35
CA ARG A 104 2.65 1.55 21.19
C ARG A 104 1.79 2.59 20.47
N ALA A 105 1.57 3.73 21.09
CA ALA A 105 0.97 4.87 20.41
C ALA A 105 2.01 5.42 19.44
N ASP A 106 1.93 4.98 18.18
CA ASP A 106 2.74 5.53 17.10
C ASP A 106 2.07 6.80 16.58
N PRO A 107 2.85 7.83 16.24
CA PRO A 107 2.30 9.13 15.83
C PRO A 107 1.45 8.99 14.56
N PRO A 108 0.38 9.79 14.44
CA PRO A 108 -0.44 9.78 13.23
C PRO A 108 0.42 10.16 12.02
N CYS A 109 0.16 9.51 10.89
CA CYS A 109 0.60 10.00 9.60
C CYS A 109 0.12 11.45 9.46
N ALA A 110 1.07 12.37 9.32
CA ALA A 110 0.79 13.78 9.11
C ALA A 110 0.33 14.05 7.67
#